data_AF-A0A3L6J9R0-F1
#
_entry.id   AF-A0A3L6J9R0-F1
#
_cell.length_a   1.000
_cell.length_b   1.000
_cell.length_c   1.000
_cell.angle_alpha   90.00
_cell.angle_beta   90.00
_cell.angle_gamma   90.00
#
_symmetry.space_group_name_H-M   'P 1'
#
loop_
_entity.id
_entity.type
_entity.pdbx_description
1 polymer ?
#
loop_
_entity_poly.entity_id
_entity_poly.type
_entity_poly.pdbx_seq_one_letter_code
_entity_poly.pdbx_strand_id
1 'polypeptide(L)'
;MLAKAEVSAKCSNSDIAAICVDAYTSLAKGQEGIDSGSTDAFPYLIDSATHFESLQELDNAVMAYVKGITFAAGLGLTDKGYEMFRLARALFERGLSHSDTSLKSPGVKQMLVKAGQGLIESARKKREQASAIDVQSELKATILGGAGLRKVQKQEGKDIVGIGGQQLYAQKAQEYRDSAELYVKSGMVKSAVVFACMAALADLMLGNAADGMAYLTKIAADSGQRAKFNENPCFQWTKLLFKAHVSKDVDAIELAKTRFLQIPWGFKDDREFARRIMEATARRVTE
;
A
#
# COMPACT_ATOMS: atom_id res chain seq x y z
N MET A 1 -8.89 -20.07 10.67
CA MET A 1 -9.65 -19.29 11.67
C MET A 1 -9.08 -19.57 13.05
N LEU A 2 -8.58 -18.54 13.76
CA LEU A 2 -8.47 -18.63 15.23
C LEU A 2 -9.89 -18.78 15.78
N ALA A 3 -10.09 -19.69 16.72
CA ALA A 3 -11.43 -19.97 17.23
C ALA A 3 -11.99 -18.73 17.93
N LYS A 4 -13.25 -18.35 17.66
CA LYS A 4 -13.95 -17.25 18.36
C LYS A 4 -13.84 -17.37 19.89
N ALA A 5 -13.71 -18.58 20.41
CA ALA A 5 -13.48 -18.87 21.82
C ALA A 5 -12.15 -18.32 22.36
N GLU A 6 -11.07 -18.36 21.57
CA GLU A 6 -9.75 -17.85 21.98
C GLU A 6 -9.73 -16.32 22.03
N VAL A 7 -10.35 -15.66 21.05
CA VAL A 7 -10.52 -14.19 21.01
C VAL A 7 -11.41 -13.73 22.16
N SER A 8 -12.52 -14.44 22.43
CA SER A 8 -13.44 -14.08 23.52
C SER A 8 -12.82 -14.27 24.91
N ALA A 9 -11.85 -15.18 25.07
CA ALA A 9 -11.14 -15.38 26.33
C ALA A 9 -10.06 -14.30 26.55
N LYS A 10 -9.27 -13.99 25.51
CA LYS A 10 -8.17 -13.01 25.59
C LYS A 10 -8.64 -11.56 25.62
N CYS A 11 -9.74 -11.22 24.95
CA CYS A 11 -10.25 -9.86 24.85
C CYS A 11 -11.34 -9.52 25.89
N SER A 12 -11.33 -10.17 27.06
CA SER A 12 -12.37 -10.07 28.09
C SER A 12 -12.28 -8.81 28.98
N ASN A 13 -11.16 -8.07 28.92
CA ASN A 13 -10.99 -6.81 29.64
C ASN A 13 -11.65 -5.65 28.86
N SER A 14 -12.65 -5.01 29.46
CA SER A 14 -13.45 -3.94 28.82
C SER A 14 -12.63 -2.78 28.28
N ASP A 15 -11.49 -2.47 28.92
CA ASP A 15 -10.72 -1.26 28.61
C ASP A 15 -9.84 -1.41 27.36
N ILE A 16 -9.52 -2.65 26.98
CA ILE A 16 -8.66 -2.99 25.83
C ILE A 16 -9.35 -3.92 24.81
N ALA A 17 -10.60 -4.30 25.07
CA ALA A 17 -11.36 -5.25 24.24
C ALA A 17 -11.48 -4.80 22.78
N ALA A 18 -11.69 -3.51 22.52
CA ALA A 18 -11.80 -3.00 21.14
C ALA A 18 -10.50 -3.18 20.35
N ILE A 19 -9.36 -2.77 20.94
CA ILE A 19 -8.04 -2.91 20.31
C ILE A 19 -7.67 -4.38 20.11
N CYS A 20 -8.02 -5.24 21.07
CA CYS A 20 -7.85 -6.69 20.97
C CYS A 20 -8.68 -7.28 19.82
N VAL A 21 -9.96 -6.94 19.73
CA VAL A 21 -10.83 -7.39 18.63
C VAL A 21 -10.30 -6.90 17.27
N ASP A 22 -9.82 -5.66 17.18
CA ASP A 22 -9.25 -5.10 15.95
C ASP A 22 -7.93 -5.77 15.56
N ALA A 23 -7.07 -6.12 16.53
CA ALA A 23 -5.82 -6.86 16.30
C ALA A 23 -6.08 -8.21 15.63
N TYR A 24 -6.99 -9.00 16.20
CA TYR A 24 -7.34 -10.33 15.69
C TYR A 24 -8.18 -10.29 14.42
N THR A 25 -9.06 -9.29 14.26
CA THR A 25 -9.82 -9.09 13.01
C THR A 25 -8.89 -8.74 11.85
N SER A 26 -7.92 -7.86 12.08
CA SER A 26 -6.91 -7.50 11.10
C SER A 26 -6.01 -8.69 10.77
N LEU A 27 -5.61 -9.48 11.77
CA LEU A 27 -4.85 -10.71 11.55
C LEU A 27 -5.62 -11.70 10.67
N ALA A 28 -6.92 -11.88 10.92
CA ALA A 28 -7.78 -12.78 10.17
C ALA A 28 -7.90 -12.35 8.70
N LYS A 29 -8.15 -11.06 8.44
CA LYS A 29 -8.18 -10.51 7.07
C LYS A 29 -6.82 -10.59 6.37
N GLY A 30 -5.74 -10.39 7.12
CA GLY A 30 -4.38 -10.60 6.63
C GLY A 30 -4.16 -12.06 6.20
N GLN A 31 -4.65 -13.01 6.98
CA GLN A 31 -4.58 -14.44 6.64
C GLN A 31 -5.45 -14.79 5.43
N GLU A 32 -6.69 -14.27 5.34
CA GLU A 32 -7.55 -14.45 4.18
C GLU A 32 -6.88 -13.93 2.89
N GLY A 33 -6.23 -12.76 2.97
CA GLY A 33 -5.46 -12.21 1.87
C GLY A 33 -4.26 -13.08 1.48
N ILE A 34 -3.54 -13.65 2.45
CA ILE A 34 -2.47 -14.63 2.18
C ILE A 34 -3.02 -15.85 1.46
N ASP A 35 -4.11 -16.43 1.99
CA ASP A 35 -4.72 -17.66 1.48
C ASP A 35 -5.26 -17.46 0.05
N SER A 36 -5.71 -16.24 -0.28
CA SER A 36 -6.14 -15.86 -1.63
C SER A 36 -5.00 -15.37 -2.54
N GLY A 37 -3.76 -15.29 -2.05
CA GLY A 37 -2.62 -14.74 -2.77
C GLY A 37 -2.70 -13.23 -3.06
N SER A 38 -3.51 -12.48 -2.30
CA SER A 38 -3.69 -11.03 -2.46
C SER A 38 -2.68 -10.23 -1.64
N THR A 39 -2.08 -9.21 -2.27
CA THR A 39 -1.20 -8.24 -1.60
C THR A 39 -1.95 -7.29 -0.64
N ASP A 40 -3.28 -7.29 -0.66
CA ASP A 40 -4.12 -6.63 0.35
C ASP A 40 -3.90 -7.20 1.76
N ALA A 41 -3.26 -8.37 1.87
CA ALA A 41 -2.81 -8.92 3.15
C ALA A 41 -1.86 -7.97 3.90
N PHE A 42 -1.00 -7.21 3.21
CA PHE A 42 0.07 -6.45 3.88
C PHE A 42 -0.45 -5.34 4.79
N PRO A 43 -1.38 -4.45 4.37
CA PRO A 43 -1.98 -3.47 5.27
C PRO A 43 -2.61 -4.12 6.50
N TYR A 44 -3.37 -5.20 6.34
CA TYR A 44 -4.02 -5.87 7.47
C TYR A 44 -3.03 -6.50 8.46
N LEU A 45 -1.90 -7.02 7.97
CA LEU A 45 -0.84 -7.54 8.84
C LEU A 45 -0.09 -6.42 9.57
N ILE A 46 0.08 -5.25 8.95
CA ILE A 46 0.67 -4.06 9.58
C ILE A 46 -0.27 -3.51 10.66
N ASP A 47 -1.56 -3.38 10.35
CA ASP A 47 -2.58 -2.90 11.29
C ASP A 47 -2.67 -3.86 12.50
N SER A 48 -2.70 -5.18 12.23
CA SER A 48 -2.66 -6.21 13.26
C SER A 48 -1.43 -6.08 14.16
N ALA A 49 -0.23 -5.92 13.60
CA ALA A 49 0.99 -5.75 14.37
C ALA A 49 0.96 -4.48 15.24
N THR A 50 0.42 -3.38 14.72
CA THR A 50 0.29 -2.10 15.44
C THR A 50 -0.66 -2.23 16.64
N HIS A 51 -1.78 -2.93 16.47
CA HIS A 51 -2.71 -3.20 17.57
C HIS A 51 -2.10 -4.13 18.62
N PHE A 52 -1.38 -5.19 18.21
CA PHE A 52 -0.68 -6.06 19.16
C PHE A 52 0.44 -5.31 19.92
N GLU A 53 1.17 -4.40 19.29
CA GLU A 53 2.14 -3.53 19.97
C GLU A 53 1.45 -2.65 21.03
N SER A 54 0.28 -2.09 20.70
CA SER A 54 -0.51 -1.29 21.63
C SER A 54 -0.99 -2.08 22.85
N LEU A 55 -1.23 -3.39 22.68
CA LEU A 55 -1.61 -4.32 23.74
C LEU A 55 -0.41 -4.86 24.53
N GLN A 56 0.82 -4.46 24.19
CA GLN A 56 2.07 -5.03 24.71
C GLN A 56 2.21 -6.54 24.42
N GLU A 57 1.54 -7.04 23.39
CA GLU A 57 1.71 -8.41 22.87
C GLU A 57 2.78 -8.41 21.76
N LEU A 58 4.02 -8.07 22.14
CA LEU A 58 5.10 -7.81 21.19
C LEU A 58 5.49 -9.06 20.38
N ASP A 59 5.35 -10.25 20.95
CA ASP A 59 5.53 -11.52 20.24
C ASP A 59 4.51 -11.67 19.10
N ASN A 60 3.23 -11.42 19.36
CA ASN A 60 2.17 -11.47 18.35
C ASN A 60 2.37 -10.41 17.26
N ALA A 61 2.81 -9.21 17.64
CA ALA A 61 3.14 -8.15 16.70
C ALA A 61 4.29 -8.54 15.76
N VAL A 62 5.38 -9.09 16.31
CA VAL A 62 6.50 -9.62 15.50
C VAL A 62 6.01 -10.76 14.59
N MET A 63 5.15 -11.64 15.10
CA MET A 63 4.63 -12.77 14.32
C MET A 63 3.72 -12.34 13.16
N ALA A 64 2.94 -11.27 13.31
CA ALA A 64 2.17 -10.68 12.21
C ALA A 64 3.09 -10.17 11.09
N TYR A 65 4.21 -9.51 11.44
CA TYR A 65 5.22 -9.14 10.44
C TYR A 65 5.91 -10.35 9.82
N VAL A 66 6.26 -11.38 10.60
CA VAL A 66 6.87 -12.63 10.08
C VAL A 66 5.99 -13.28 9.02
N LYS A 67 4.67 -13.31 9.22
CA LYS A 67 3.71 -13.78 8.20
C LYS A 67 3.81 -12.96 6.92
N GLY A 68 3.83 -11.63 7.03
CA GLY A 68 3.95 -10.74 5.88
C GLY A 68 5.28 -10.88 5.14
N ILE A 69 6.39 -11.01 5.87
CA ILE A 69 7.73 -11.23 5.30
C ILE A 69 7.76 -12.54 4.51
N THR A 70 7.24 -13.62 5.09
CA THR A 70 7.20 -14.94 4.45
C THR A 70 6.34 -14.91 3.19
N PHE A 71 5.18 -14.25 3.26
CA PHE A 71 4.30 -14.08 2.12
C PHE A 71 4.96 -13.25 1.00
N ALA A 72 5.59 -12.13 1.35
CA ALA A 72 6.33 -11.30 0.41
C ALA A 72 7.49 -12.08 -0.24
N ALA A 73 8.23 -12.88 0.52
CA ALA A 73 9.29 -13.74 0.00
C ALA A 73 8.75 -14.77 -1.01
N GLY A 74 7.61 -15.39 -0.71
CA GLY A 74 6.93 -16.34 -1.59
C GLY A 74 6.43 -15.72 -2.90
N LEU A 75 6.03 -14.44 -2.87
CA LEU A 75 5.62 -13.67 -4.05
C LEU A 75 6.79 -12.97 -4.76
N GLY A 76 8.02 -13.10 -4.26
CA GLY A 76 9.18 -12.37 -4.78
C GLY A 76 9.15 -10.87 -4.53
N LEU A 77 8.28 -10.35 -3.65
CA LEU A 77 8.19 -8.92 -3.33
C LEU A 77 9.27 -8.53 -2.31
N THR A 78 10.54 -8.66 -2.70
CA THR A 78 11.71 -8.51 -1.81
C THR A 78 11.73 -7.16 -1.10
N ASP A 79 11.44 -6.05 -1.78
CA ASP A 79 11.45 -4.72 -1.17
C ASP A 79 10.38 -4.58 -0.09
N LYS A 80 9.17 -5.08 -0.35
CA LYS A 80 8.08 -5.05 0.62
C LYS A 80 8.37 -5.94 1.83
N GLY A 81 8.92 -7.14 1.57
CA GLY A 81 9.38 -8.03 2.61
C GLY A 81 10.48 -7.40 3.46
N TYR A 82 11.43 -6.69 2.84
CA TYR A 82 12.52 -6.00 3.54
C TYR A 82 12.01 -4.85 4.42
N GLU A 83 11.03 -4.07 3.94
CA GLU A 83 10.35 -3.03 4.73
C GLU A 83 9.73 -3.65 6.00
N MET A 84 8.95 -4.72 5.85
CA MET A 84 8.33 -5.41 6.99
C MET A 84 9.36 -6.05 7.92
N PHE A 85 10.47 -6.57 7.37
CA PHE A 85 11.57 -7.11 8.16
C PHE A 85 12.24 -6.03 9.02
N ARG A 86 12.45 -4.83 8.49
CA ARG A 86 12.98 -3.70 9.27
C ARG A 86 12.06 -3.33 10.43
N LEU A 87 10.75 -3.27 10.19
CA LEU A 87 9.76 -3.00 11.25
C LEU A 87 9.77 -4.08 12.32
N ALA A 88 9.71 -5.35 11.92
CA ALA A 88 9.75 -6.49 12.84
C ALA A 88 11.02 -6.52 13.68
N ARG A 89 12.18 -6.25 13.07
CA ARG A 89 13.47 -6.19 13.76
C ARG A 89 13.52 -5.05 14.76
N ALA A 90 13.09 -3.84 14.36
CA ALA A 90 13.09 -2.68 15.25
C ALA A 90 12.18 -2.93 16.47
N LEU A 91 11.01 -3.53 16.25
CA LEU A 91 10.09 -3.90 17.33
C LEU A 91 10.70 -4.95 18.27
N PHE A 92 11.30 -5.99 17.70
CA PHE A 92 11.96 -7.05 18.46
C PHE A 92 13.14 -6.54 19.31
N GLU A 93 14.02 -5.72 18.73
CA GLU A 93 15.17 -5.13 19.42
C GLU A 93 14.73 -4.18 20.54
N ARG A 94 13.68 -3.37 20.29
CA ARG A 94 13.08 -2.50 21.31
C ARG A 94 12.46 -3.30 22.44
N GLY A 95 11.69 -4.34 22.15
CA GLY A 95 11.09 -5.16 23.20
C GLY A 95 12.13 -5.88 24.05
N LEU A 96 13.24 -6.34 23.44
CA LEU A 96 14.38 -6.89 24.20
C LEU A 96 15.06 -5.85 25.10
N SER A 97 15.25 -4.61 24.63
CA SER A 97 15.86 -3.56 25.46
C SER A 97 14.97 -3.16 26.65
N HIS A 98 13.65 -3.31 26.51
CA HIS A 98 12.67 -3.10 27.58
C HIS A 98 12.41 -4.36 28.42
N SER A 99 13.22 -5.42 28.25
CA SER A 99 13.15 -6.66 29.02
C SER A 99 11.84 -7.46 28.90
N ASP A 100 11.10 -7.30 27.80
CA ASP A 100 9.86 -8.04 27.54
C ASP A 100 10.10 -9.56 27.57
N THR A 101 9.35 -10.26 28.43
CA THR A 101 9.51 -11.70 28.65
C THR A 101 9.01 -12.55 27.49
N SER A 102 8.03 -12.09 26.72
CA SER A 102 7.48 -12.81 25.56
C SER A 102 8.53 -13.01 24.46
N LEU A 103 9.43 -12.02 24.30
CA LEU A 103 10.49 -12.01 23.29
C LEU A 103 11.79 -12.69 23.73
N LYS A 104 11.94 -13.03 25.02
CA LYS A 104 13.09 -13.80 25.51
C LYS A 104 13.07 -15.26 25.04
N SER A 105 11.92 -15.74 24.58
CA SER A 105 11.81 -17.06 23.98
C SER A 105 12.59 -17.11 22.66
N PRO A 106 13.42 -18.15 22.42
CA PRO A 106 14.22 -18.23 21.19
C PRO A 106 13.35 -18.41 19.93
N GLY A 107 12.09 -18.85 20.08
CA GLY A 107 11.18 -19.13 18.96
C GLY A 107 10.87 -17.92 18.09
N VAL A 108 10.55 -16.77 18.68
CA VAL A 108 10.24 -15.55 17.93
C VAL A 108 11.46 -15.08 17.12
N LYS A 109 12.64 -15.07 17.75
CA LYS A 109 13.91 -14.73 17.09
C LYS A 109 14.21 -15.68 15.93
N GLN A 110 14.06 -16.98 16.12
CA GLN A 110 14.31 -17.99 15.09
C GLN A 110 13.38 -17.81 13.90
N MET A 111 12.09 -17.55 14.14
CA MET A 111 11.12 -17.32 13.07
C MET A 111 11.41 -16.03 12.28
N LEU A 112 11.80 -14.96 12.98
CA LEU A 112 12.22 -13.71 12.32
C LEU A 112 13.47 -13.89 11.46
N VAL A 113 14.49 -14.59 11.98
CA VAL A 113 15.72 -14.91 11.23
C VAL A 113 15.39 -15.77 10.00
N LYS A 114 14.56 -16.80 10.16
CA LYS A 114 14.14 -17.68 9.07
C LYS A 114 13.39 -16.91 7.98
N ALA A 115 12.50 -16.00 8.36
CA ALA A 115 11.78 -15.15 7.41
C ALA A 115 12.73 -14.21 6.64
N GLY A 116 13.71 -13.63 7.32
CA GLY A 116 14.77 -12.83 6.70
C GLY A 116 15.65 -13.63 5.72
N GLN A 117 16.02 -14.87 6.08
CA GLN A 117 16.75 -15.78 5.19
C GLN A 117 15.92 -16.10 3.93
N GLY A 118 14.62 -16.33 4.08
CA GLY A 118 13.71 -16.55 2.95
C GLY A 118 13.68 -15.36 1.96
N LEU A 119 13.77 -14.12 2.44
CA LEU A 119 13.91 -12.95 1.56
C LEU A 119 15.22 -12.94 0.78
N ILE A 120 16.33 -13.29 1.44
CA ILE A 120 17.65 -13.36 0.78
C ILE A 120 17.63 -14.42 -0.32
N GLU A 121 17.06 -15.60 -0.05
CA GLU A 121 16.91 -16.65 -1.05
C GLU A 121 16.01 -16.23 -2.21
N SER A 122 14.89 -15.57 -1.93
CA SER A 122 13.98 -15.04 -2.95
C SER A 122 14.68 -14.01 -3.86
N ALA A 123 15.47 -13.11 -3.26
CA ALA A 123 16.28 -12.14 -4.00
C ALA A 123 17.36 -12.81 -4.88
N ARG A 124 18.03 -13.85 -4.39
CA ARG A 124 19.01 -14.62 -5.16
C ARG A 124 18.37 -15.30 -6.37
N LYS A 125 17.22 -15.96 -6.18
CA LYS A 125 16.45 -16.59 -7.27
C LYS A 125 16.05 -15.59 -8.35
N LYS A 126 15.59 -14.39 -7.96
CA LYS A 126 15.27 -13.31 -8.91
C LYS A 126 16.48 -12.87 -9.73
N ARG A 127 17.66 -12.77 -9.11
CA ARG A 127 18.91 -12.40 -9.80
C ARG A 127 19.37 -13.48 -10.78
N GLU A 128 19.23 -14.74 -10.42
CA GLU A 128 19.56 -15.88 -11.28
C GLU A 128 18.59 -15.96 -12.49
N GLN A 129 17.29 -15.73 -12.27
CA GLN A 129 16.28 -15.70 -13.34
C GLN A 129 16.42 -14.50 -14.28
N ALA A 130 16.77 -13.31 -13.76
CA ALA A 130 17.04 -12.13 -14.59
C ALA A 130 18.21 -12.38 -15.56
N SER A 131 19.26 -13.07 -15.11
CA SER A 131 20.41 -13.41 -15.96
C SER A 131 20.06 -14.37 -17.11
N ALA A 132 19.08 -15.27 -16.92
CA ALA A 132 18.63 -16.18 -17.96
C ALA A 132 17.74 -15.49 -19.02
N ILE A 133 16.98 -14.46 -18.61
CA ILE A 133 16.10 -13.69 -19.49
C ILE A 133 16.91 -12.72 -20.36
N ASP A 134 17.98 -12.11 -19.82
CA ASP A 134 18.86 -11.23 -20.60
C ASP A 134 19.66 -11.99 -21.68
N VAL A 135 20.10 -13.22 -21.40
CA VAL A 135 20.74 -14.08 -22.42
C VAL A 135 19.74 -14.50 -23.50
N GLN A 136 18.47 -14.75 -23.16
CA GLN A 136 17.43 -15.04 -24.15
C GLN A 136 16.97 -13.82 -24.95
N SER A 137 17.00 -12.61 -24.37
CA SER A 137 16.63 -11.38 -25.05
C SER A 137 17.70 -10.92 -26.05
N GLU A 138 18.99 -11.10 -25.72
CA GLU A 138 20.10 -10.90 -26.68
C GLU A 138 20.09 -11.94 -27.82
N LEU A 139 19.78 -13.22 -27.52
CA LEU A 139 19.62 -14.25 -28.55
C LEU A 139 18.43 -13.95 -29.47
N LYS A 140 17.30 -13.49 -28.92
CA LYS A 140 16.10 -13.11 -29.69
C LYS A 140 16.31 -11.83 -30.48
N ALA A 141 17.02 -10.83 -29.97
CA ALA A 141 17.33 -9.60 -30.69
C ALA A 141 18.27 -9.86 -31.90
N THR A 142 19.17 -10.85 -31.78
CA THR A 142 20.05 -11.28 -32.87
C THR A 142 19.29 -12.08 -33.94
N ILE A 143 18.26 -12.82 -33.55
CA ILE A 143 17.44 -13.66 -34.45
C ILE A 143 16.28 -12.86 -35.11
N LEU A 144 15.76 -11.81 -34.46
CA LEU A 144 14.59 -11.05 -34.91
C LEU A 144 14.92 -9.74 -35.64
N GLY A 145 16.19 -9.51 -36.03
CA GLY A 145 16.63 -8.41 -36.89
C GLY A 145 16.17 -8.50 -38.36
N GLY A 146 15.12 -9.27 -38.67
CA GLY A 146 14.58 -9.40 -40.02
C GLY A 146 13.16 -9.98 -40.03
N ALA A 147 12.25 -9.28 -40.71
CA ALA A 147 10.85 -9.61 -41.00
C ALA A 147 9.83 -9.36 -39.87
N GLY A 148 8.83 -8.55 -40.20
CA GLY A 148 7.81 -8.06 -39.28
C GLY A 148 6.50 -8.84 -39.22
N LEU A 149 5.57 -8.22 -38.49
CA LEU A 149 4.11 -8.42 -38.40
C LEU A 149 3.61 -9.69 -37.69
N ARG A 150 2.92 -9.53 -36.54
CA ARG A 150 1.45 -9.70 -36.38
C ARG A 150 1.03 -9.89 -34.91
N LYS A 151 -0.17 -9.38 -34.62
CA LYS A 151 -1.01 -9.65 -33.43
C LYS A 151 -0.95 -11.12 -32.99
N VAL A 152 -0.79 -11.34 -31.68
CA VAL A 152 -1.14 -12.61 -31.03
C VAL A 152 -2.16 -12.35 -29.91
N GLN A 153 -3.14 -13.25 -29.88
CA GLN A 153 -4.31 -13.32 -29.02
C GLN A 153 -3.97 -13.63 -27.56
N LYS A 154 -4.97 -13.42 -26.70
CA LYS A 154 -5.10 -13.87 -25.29
C LYS A 154 -4.25 -15.09 -24.95
N GLN A 155 -3.46 -14.97 -23.88
CA GLN A 155 -3.04 -16.09 -23.05
C GLN A 155 -3.76 -16.01 -21.71
N GLU A 156 -4.65 -16.97 -21.48
CA GLU A 156 -5.00 -17.43 -20.15
C GLU A 156 -3.79 -18.15 -19.57
N GLY A 157 -3.13 -17.48 -18.63
CA GLY A 157 -2.08 -18.02 -17.78
C GLY A 157 -2.01 -17.10 -16.57
N LYS A 158 -2.11 -17.66 -15.37
CA LYS A 158 -1.95 -16.91 -14.12
C LYS A 158 -0.49 -16.46 -13.98
N ASP A 159 -0.08 -15.50 -14.79
CA ASP A 159 1.08 -14.66 -14.49
C ASP A 159 0.61 -13.64 -13.46
N ILE A 160 0.89 -13.96 -12.19
CA ILE A 160 0.90 -12.93 -11.15
C ILE A 160 2.10 -12.05 -11.48
N VAL A 161 1.87 -11.03 -12.32
CA VAL A 161 2.78 -9.91 -12.48
C VAL A 161 2.90 -9.30 -11.09
N GLY A 162 4.07 -9.46 -10.47
CA GLY A 162 4.38 -8.86 -9.17
C GLY A 162 4.45 -7.35 -9.32
N ILE A 163 3.30 -6.69 -9.17
CA ILE A 163 3.18 -5.25 -9.23
C ILE A 163 3.76 -4.69 -7.92
N GLY A 164 4.98 -4.14 -7.97
CA GLY A 164 5.58 -3.46 -6.82
C GLY A 164 4.68 -2.33 -6.29
N GLY A 165 4.85 -1.89 -5.05
CA GLY A 165 4.00 -0.84 -4.46
C GLY A 165 3.87 0.42 -5.34
N GLN A 166 4.96 0.82 -6.01
CA GLN A 166 4.94 1.89 -7.02
C GLN A 166 4.15 1.50 -8.28
N GLN A 167 4.25 0.26 -8.72
CA GLN A 167 3.49 -0.22 -9.87
C GLN A 167 1.99 -0.33 -9.54
N LEU A 168 1.60 -0.55 -8.28
CA LEU A 168 0.21 -0.53 -7.81
C LEU A 168 -0.33 0.90 -7.80
N TYR A 169 0.44 1.86 -7.30
CA TYR A 169 0.08 3.28 -7.42
C TYR A 169 0.03 3.73 -8.88
N ALA A 170 0.92 3.24 -9.75
CA ALA A 170 0.90 3.56 -11.18
C ALA A 170 -0.33 2.98 -11.89
N GLN A 171 -0.69 1.73 -11.59
CA GLN A 171 -1.91 1.11 -12.10
C GLN A 171 -3.15 1.85 -11.58
N LYS A 172 -3.21 2.14 -10.27
CA LYS A 172 -4.32 2.90 -9.67
C LYS A 172 -4.41 4.31 -10.24
N ALA A 173 -3.28 4.98 -10.44
CA ALA A 173 -3.24 6.28 -11.12
C ALA A 173 -3.90 6.17 -12.49
N GLN A 174 -3.55 5.15 -13.28
CA GLN A 174 -4.14 4.95 -14.60
C GLN A 174 -5.64 4.62 -14.54
N GLU A 175 -6.06 3.69 -13.68
CA GLU A 175 -7.48 3.34 -13.46
C GLU A 175 -8.31 4.57 -13.10
N TYR A 176 -7.77 5.43 -12.22
CA TYR A 176 -8.41 6.67 -11.82
C TYR A 176 -8.43 7.71 -12.94
N ARG A 177 -7.39 7.80 -13.78
CA ARG A 177 -7.39 8.68 -14.96
C ARG A 177 -8.44 8.25 -15.98
N ASP A 178 -8.47 6.96 -16.32
CA ASP A 178 -9.41 6.39 -17.27
C ASP A 178 -10.86 6.60 -16.78
N SER A 179 -11.09 6.39 -15.48
CA SER A 179 -12.38 6.66 -14.84
C SER A 179 -12.74 8.15 -14.91
N ALA A 180 -11.82 9.05 -14.54
CA ALA A 180 -12.06 10.48 -14.57
C ALA A 180 -12.45 10.96 -15.98
N GLU A 181 -11.74 10.51 -17.03
CA GLU A 181 -12.07 10.83 -18.42
C GLU A 181 -13.45 10.31 -18.83
N LEU A 182 -13.80 9.07 -18.43
CA LEU A 182 -15.12 8.50 -18.68
C LEU A 182 -16.21 9.34 -18.03
N TYR A 183 -16.06 9.69 -16.75
CA TYR A 183 -17.06 10.48 -16.01
C TYR A 183 -17.17 11.93 -16.54
N VAL A 184 -16.08 12.52 -17.06
CA VAL A 184 -16.12 13.81 -17.77
C VAL A 184 -16.98 13.69 -19.03
N LYS A 185 -16.74 12.66 -19.86
CA LYS A 185 -17.51 12.42 -21.10
C LYS A 185 -18.99 12.15 -20.82
N SER A 186 -19.30 11.47 -19.73
CA SER A 186 -20.68 11.19 -19.30
C SER A 186 -21.36 12.36 -18.57
N GLY A 187 -20.71 13.52 -18.41
CA GLY A 187 -21.28 14.71 -17.74
C GLY A 187 -21.37 14.61 -16.21
N MET A 188 -20.83 13.56 -15.61
CA MET A 188 -20.83 13.29 -14.17
C MET A 188 -19.64 13.98 -13.49
N VAL A 189 -19.62 15.31 -13.55
CA VAL A 189 -18.48 16.14 -13.15
C VAL A 189 -18.03 15.89 -11.70
N LYS A 190 -18.96 15.69 -10.75
CA LYS A 190 -18.61 15.47 -9.33
C LYS A 190 -17.74 14.22 -9.13
N SER A 191 -18.10 13.11 -9.76
CA SER A 191 -17.32 11.87 -9.69
C SER A 191 -16.01 11.99 -10.46
N ALA A 192 -16.03 12.64 -11.62
CA ALA A 192 -14.83 12.93 -12.40
C ALA A 192 -13.78 13.69 -11.59
N VAL A 193 -14.19 14.68 -10.78
CA VAL A 193 -13.27 15.41 -9.91
C VAL A 193 -12.64 14.51 -8.85
N VAL A 194 -13.42 13.65 -8.21
CA VAL A 194 -12.90 12.73 -7.18
C VAL A 194 -11.86 11.79 -7.77
N PHE A 195 -12.16 11.16 -8.91
CA PHE A 195 -11.21 10.25 -9.58
C PHE A 195 -9.97 10.98 -10.08
N ALA A 196 -10.12 12.19 -10.62
CA ALA A 196 -8.97 13.01 -11.02
C ALA A 196 -8.06 13.33 -9.81
N CYS A 197 -8.66 13.63 -8.65
CA CYS A 197 -7.92 13.86 -7.42
C CYS A 197 -7.19 12.60 -6.95
N MET A 198 -7.83 11.43 -7.00
CA MET A 198 -7.20 10.17 -6.59
C MET A 198 -6.03 9.79 -7.51
N ALA A 199 -6.15 10.01 -8.81
CA ALA A 199 -5.05 9.82 -9.76
C ALA A 199 -3.85 10.71 -9.42
N ALA A 200 -4.08 12.00 -9.16
CA ALA A 200 -3.01 12.93 -8.80
C ALA A 200 -2.35 12.57 -7.46
N LEU A 201 -3.13 12.11 -6.48
CA LEU A 201 -2.59 11.67 -5.19
C LEU A 201 -1.76 10.39 -5.34
N ALA A 202 -2.13 9.48 -6.25
CA ALA A 202 -1.28 8.35 -6.58
C ALA A 202 0.07 8.81 -7.15
N ASP A 203 0.08 9.82 -8.04
CA ASP A 203 1.33 10.42 -8.56
C ASP A 203 2.17 11.07 -7.44
N LEU A 204 1.53 11.74 -6.50
CA LEU A 204 2.19 12.30 -5.31
C LEU A 204 2.91 11.22 -4.51
N MET A 205 2.29 10.06 -4.35
CA MET A 205 2.91 8.92 -3.64
C MET A 205 4.06 8.28 -4.40
N LEU A 206 4.06 8.38 -5.73
CA LEU A 206 5.16 7.98 -6.61
C LEU A 206 6.34 8.96 -6.62
N GLY A 207 6.20 10.12 -5.96
CA GLY A 207 7.20 11.20 -6.01
C GLY A 207 7.04 12.12 -7.23
N ASN A 208 6.00 11.92 -8.03
CA ASN A 208 5.74 12.65 -9.28
C ASN A 208 4.74 13.80 -9.03
N ALA A 209 5.03 14.66 -8.04
CA ALA A 209 4.12 15.73 -7.64
C ALA A 209 3.85 16.75 -8.77
N ALA A 210 4.85 17.01 -9.62
CA ALA A 210 4.69 17.89 -10.77
C ALA A 210 3.69 17.32 -11.79
N ASP A 211 3.78 16.01 -12.08
CA ASP A 211 2.91 15.33 -13.03
C ASP A 211 1.47 15.27 -12.52
N GLY A 212 1.27 14.98 -11.23
CA GLY A 212 -0.06 14.99 -10.60
C GLY A 212 -0.75 16.35 -10.70
N MET A 213 -0.01 17.45 -10.45
CA MET A 213 -0.56 18.81 -10.58
C MET A 213 -0.80 19.22 -12.04
N ALA A 214 0.08 18.83 -12.96
CA ALA A 214 -0.09 19.06 -14.38
C ALA A 214 -1.34 18.33 -14.90
N TYR A 215 -1.54 17.09 -14.47
CA TYR A 215 -2.74 16.31 -14.79
C TYR A 215 -4.03 16.98 -14.26
N LEU A 216 -4.09 17.38 -12.98
CA LEU A 216 -5.26 18.08 -12.43
C LEU A 216 -5.60 19.36 -13.18
N THR A 217 -4.57 20.10 -13.58
CA THR A 217 -4.73 21.34 -14.35
C THR A 217 -5.28 21.04 -15.75
N LYS A 218 -4.70 20.04 -16.42
CA LYS A 218 -5.11 19.60 -17.75
C LYS A 218 -6.56 19.11 -17.76
N ILE A 219 -6.92 18.15 -16.89
CA ILE A 219 -8.27 17.57 -16.91
C ILE A 219 -9.36 18.59 -16.54
N ALA A 220 -9.06 19.53 -15.62
CA ALA A 220 -9.98 20.62 -15.30
C ALA A 220 -10.19 21.56 -16.51
N ALA A 221 -9.15 21.82 -17.31
CA ALA A 221 -9.23 22.62 -18.53
C ALA A 221 -9.98 21.88 -19.65
N ASP A 222 -9.57 20.64 -19.94
CA ASP A 222 -10.10 19.81 -21.03
C ASP A 222 -11.57 19.42 -20.80
N SER A 223 -12.03 19.37 -19.55
CA SER A 223 -13.43 19.09 -19.22
C SER A 223 -14.42 20.20 -19.61
N GLY A 224 -13.94 21.42 -19.86
CA GLY A 224 -14.81 22.61 -20.01
C GLY A 224 -15.57 23.00 -18.73
N GLN A 225 -15.28 22.36 -17.58
CA GLN A 225 -15.99 22.53 -16.30
C GLN A 225 -15.05 23.01 -15.19
N ARG A 226 -14.03 23.80 -15.54
CA ARG A 226 -12.97 24.27 -14.63
C ARG A 226 -13.48 24.90 -13.33
N ALA A 227 -14.57 25.67 -13.38
CA ALA A 227 -15.17 26.27 -12.18
C ALA A 227 -15.65 25.19 -11.20
N LYS A 228 -16.38 24.18 -11.68
CA LYS A 228 -16.89 23.07 -10.86
C LYS A 228 -15.76 22.21 -10.27
N PHE A 229 -14.65 22.04 -10.99
CA PHE A 229 -13.45 21.40 -10.43
C PHE A 229 -12.90 22.22 -9.27
N ASN A 230 -12.72 23.54 -9.45
CA ASN A 230 -12.17 24.39 -8.41
C ASN A 230 -13.08 24.55 -7.18
N GLU A 231 -14.41 24.46 -7.34
CA GLU A 231 -15.34 24.55 -6.21
C GLU A 231 -15.47 23.22 -5.43
N ASN A 232 -15.01 22.10 -5.99
CA ASN A 232 -15.18 20.80 -5.37
C ASN A 232 -14.29 20.65 -4.12
N PRO A 233 -14.84 20.20 -2.96
CA PRO A 233 -14.07 19.99 -1.73
C PRO A 233 -12.86 19.07 -1.89
N CYS A 234 -12.98 18.00 -2.70
CA CYS A 234 -11.90 17.04 -2.93
C CYS A 234 -10.73 17.68 -3.69
N PHE A 235 -11.03 18.55 -4.66
CA PHE A 235 -10.02 19.26 -5.45
C PHE A 235 -9.25 20.28 -4.61
N GLN A 236 -9.97 21.05 -3.79
CA GLN A 236 -9.36 22.02 -2.87
C GLN A 236 -8.51 21.32 -1.81
N TRP A 237 -9.00 20.21 -1.27
CA TRP A 237 -8.25 19.39 -0.33
C TRP A 237 -6.99 18.79 -0.95
N THR A 238 -7.07 18.28 -2.19
CA THR A 238 -5.91 17.73 -2.91
C THR A 238 -4.82 18.80 -3.09
N LYS A 239 -5.18 20.03 -3.48
CA LYS A 239 -4.22 21.14 -3.57
C LYS A 239 -3.51 21.42 -2.25
N LEU A 240 -4.20 21.32 -1.11
CA LEU A 240 -3.58 21.49 0.21
C LEU A 240 -2.54 20.40 0.49
N LEU A 241 -2.81 19.15 0.13
CA LEU A 241 -1.84 18.07 0.27
C LEU A 241 -0.59 18.29 -0.59
N PHE A 242 -0.76 18.72 -1.84
CA PHE A 242 0.38 19.06 -2.70
C PHE A 242 1.17 20.25 -2.16
N LYS A 243 0.50 21.30 -1.68
CA LYS A 243 1.15 22.45 -1.03
C LYS A 243 1.94 22.01 0.20
N ALA A 244 1.33 21.23 1.10
CA ALA A 244 1.98 20.68 2.28
C ALA A 244 3.22 19.86 1.89
N HIS A 245 3.11 18.98 0.89
CA HIS A 245 4.19 18.12 0.46
C HIS A 245 5.37 18.90 -0.16
N VAL A 246 5.09 19.82 -1.08
CA VAL A 246 6.10 20.57 -1.84
C VAL A 246 6.77 21.64 -0.99
N SER A 247 5.99 22.37 -0.18
CA SER A 247 6.48 23.51 0.59
C SER A 247 6.81 23.17 2.05
N LYS A 248 6.60 21.91 2.48
CA LYS A 248 6.71 21.48 3.88
C LYS A 248 5.85 22.33 4.82
N ASP A 249 4.67 22.69 4.35
CA ASP A 249 3.73 23.57 5.05
C ASP A 249 2.86 22.76 6.02
N VAL A 250 3.15 22.90 7.32
CA VAL A 250 2.45 22.21 8.42
C VAL A 250 1.02 22.73 8.58
N ASP A 251 0.78 24.02 8.41
CA ASP A 251 -0.58 24.58 8.52
C ASP A 251 -1.48 24.05 7.40
N ALA A 252 -0.91 23.85 6.20
CA ALA A 252 -1.61 23.22 5.11
C ALA A 252 -2.03 21.77 5.42
N ILE A 253 -1.21 21.00 6.15
CA ILE A 253 -1.59 19.62 6.51
C ILE A 253 -2.67 19.57 7.60
N GLU A 254 -2.62 20.46 8.60
CA GLU A 254 -3.67 20.53 9.62
C GLU A 254 -5.01 20.99 9.03
N LEU A 255 -4.98 21.95 8.10
CA LEU A 255 -6.17 22.34 7.36
C LEU A 255 -6.69 21.19 6.47
N ALA A 256 -5.80 20.41 5.86
CA ALA A 256 -6.19 19.25 5.05
C ALA A 256 -6.88 18.17 5.90
N LYS A 257 -6.38 17.88 7.11
CA LYS A 257 -7.04 16.94 8.06
C LYS A 257 -8.47 17.38 8.38
N THR A 258 -8.67 18.67 8.64
CA THR A 258 -9.99 19.23 8.94
C THR A 258 -10.93 19.14 7.73
N ARG A 259 -10.45 19.51 6.54
CA ARG A 259 -11.26 19.50 5.31
C ARG A 259 -11.56 18.11 4.76
N PHE A 260 -10.76 17.10 5.11
CA PHE A 260 -10.98 15.72 4.70
C PHE A 260 -12.38 15.21 5.10
N LEU A 261 -12.87 15.63 6.27
CA LEU A 261 -14.18 15.26 6.80
C LEU A 261 -15.36 15.88 6.00
N GLN A 262 -15.09 16.93 5.23
CA GLN A 262 -16.11 17.66 4.46
C GLN A 262 -16.30 17.09 3.04
N ILE A 263 -15.47 16.12 2.64
CA ILE A 263 -15.53 15.52 1.31
C ILE A 263 -16.63 14.45 1.29
N PRO A 264 -17.62 14.55 0.38
CA PRO A 264 -18.67 13.55 0.24
C PRO A 264 -18.13 12.34 -0.53
N TRP A 265 -17.48 11.42 0.17
CA TRP A 265 -16.92 10.19 -0.41
C TRP A 265 -18.02 9.27 -0.92
N GLY A 266 -18.01 8.96 -2.22
CA GLY A 266 -18.94 8.01 -2.84
C GLY A 266 -18.60 6.55 -2.53
N PHE A 267 -17.31 6.25 -2.30
CA PHE A 267 -16.81 4.91 -2.03
C PHE A 267 -15.93 4.91 -0.78
N LYS A 268 -16.07 3.85 0.03
CA LYS A 268 -15.27 3.67 1.25
C LYS A 268 -13.79 3.48 0.92
N ASP A 269 -13.47 2.78 -0.16
CA ASP A 269 -12.09 2.47 -0.53
C ASP A 269 -11.33 3.72 -0.98
N ASP A 270 -11.98 4.62 -1.74
CA ASP A 270 -11.39 5.90 -2.13
C ASP A 270 -11.12 6.79 -0.91
N ARG A 271 -12.04 6.77 0.08
CA ARG A 271 -11.84 7.47 1.36
C ARG A 271 -10.62 6.93 2.11
N GLU A 272 -10.49 5.62 2.23
CA GLU A 272 -9.35 5.00 2.92
C GLU A 272 -8.03 5.23 2.19
N PHE A 273 -8.04 5.16 0.85
CA PHE A 273 -6.88 5.50 0.02
C PHE A 273 -6.44 6.95 0.27
N ALA A 274 -7.37 7.89 0.17
CA ALA A 274 -7.11 9.31 0.43
C ALA A 274 -6.61 9.58 1.86
N ARG A 275 -7.18 8.90 2.87
CA ARG A 275 -6.72 8.98 4.27
C ARG A 275 -5.27 8.53 4.41
N ARG A 276 -4.91 7.38 3.84
CA ARG A 276 -3.55 6.82 3.89
C ARG A 276 -2.53 7.80 3.28
N ILE A 277 -2.88 8.45 2.17
CA ILE A 277 -2.00 9.43 1.51
C ILE A 277 -1.83 10.68 2.37
N MET A 278 -2.90 11.18 2.97
CA MET A 278 -2.83 12.31 3.90
C MET A 278 -1.93 12.01 5.09
N GLU A 279 -2.07 10.84 5.71
CA GLU A 279 -1.23 10.42 6.85
C GLU A 279 0.23 10.21 6.45
N ALA A 280 0.49 9.66 5.26
CA ALA A 280 1.84 9.53 4.72
C ALA A 280 2.46 10.90 4.42
N THR A 281 1.67 11.85 3.91
CA THR A 281 2.12 13.22 3.64
C THR A 281 2.39 13.96 4.93
N ALA A 282 1.53 13.81 5.94
CA ALA A 282 1.72 14.41 7.26
C ALA A 282 3.03 13.99 7.90
N ARG A 283 3.30 12.67 7.95
CA ARG A 283 4.58 12.14 8.48
C ARG A 283 5.79 12.78 7.79
N ARG A 284 5.78 12.88 6.45
CA ARG A 284 6.88 13.47 5.65
C ARG A 284 7.05 15.00 5.82
N VAL A 285 6.09 15.68 6.41
CA VAL A 285 6.12 17.14 6.61
C VAL A 285 6.47 17.48 8.06
N THR A 286 6.06 16.64 9.01
CA THR A 286 6.31 16.85 10.45
C THR A 286 7.58 16.17 10.97
N GLU A 287 8.11 15.17 10.27
CA GLU A 287 9.40 14.51 10.53
C GLU A 287 10.48 15.03 9.57
#